data_AF-A0A0D0B8Z2-F1
#
_entry.id   AF-A0A0D0B8Z2-F1
#
_cell.length_a   1.000
_cell.length_b   1.000
_cell.length_c   1.000
_cell.angle_alpha   90.00
_cell.angle_beta   90.00
_cell.angle_gamma   90.00
#
_symmetry.space_group_name_H-M   'P 1'
#
loop_
_entity.id
_entity.type
_entity.pdbx_description
1 polymer ?
#
loop_
_entity_poly.entity_id
_entity_poly.type
_entity_poly.pdbx_seq_one_letter_code
_entity_poly.pdbx_strand_id
1 'polypeptide(L)'
;MVWAANRETTRSEDVAYSLMGIFDVSIPIAYGEGAQRAFFRLVGAIMQVSNDPGVLNWAGKPAQIHKLSTAFPSTPACYFGHPDNDRSLAVDEKREFALTNRGLRIDLLLIPVDLVTRLIPPATSIQDRATFRCNLNAFKISGLTIDGPSFPVLERTGTNRYAYSLGIINYTMIQGESKDPILPKSCIAYLLMQLKGTRTFSKMALSVCQDWKKVETKTFITFDLPQDYTVAKRSLLTTVWI
;
A
#
# COMPACT_ATOMS: atom_id res chain seq x y z
N MET A 1 -1.76 12.49 -5.80
CA MET A 1 -2.05 13.13 -7.11
C MET A 1 -3.57 13.33 -7.31
N VAL A 2 -4.27 13.98 -6.37
CA VAL A 2 -5.75 14.05 -6.40
C VAL A 2 -6.28 14.82 -7.61
N TRP A 3 -5.62 15.92 -7.97
CA TRP A 3 -5.98 16.78 -9.10
C TRP A 3 -5.94 16.06 -10.46
N ALA A 4 -5.18 14.99 -10.60
CA ALA A 4 -5.10 14.21 -11.85
C ALA A 4 -6.19 13.12 -11.95
N ALA A 5 -6.94 12.86 -10.88
CA ALA A 5 -7.82 11.70 -10.79
C ALA A 5 -8.99 11.71 -11.78
N ASN A 6 -9.51 12.89 -12.10
CA ASN A 6 -10.64 13.09 -13.01
C ASN A 6 -10.20 13.60 -14.39
N ARG A 7 -8.91 13.46 -14.74
CA ARG A 7 -8.40 13.95 -16.01
C ARG A 7 -8.88 13.05 -17.15
N GLU A 8 -9.42 13.68 -18.19
CA GLU A 8 -9.80 13.00 -19.42
C GLU A 8 -8.81 13.31 -20.53
N THR A 9 -8.49 12.31 -21.35
CA THR A 9 -7.54 12.42 -22.45
C THR A 9 -8.06 11.73 -23.69
N THR A 10 -7.69 12.22 -24.87
CA THR A 10 -8.14 11.66 -26.15
C THR A 10 -7.55 10.29 -26.41
N ARG A 11 -6.25 10.10 -26.15
CA ARG A 11 -5.62 8.77 -26.16
C ARG A 11 -5.49 8.26 -24.74
N SER A 12 -5.58 6.95 -24.58
CA SER A 12 -5.58 6.31 -23.27
C SER A 12 -4.28 6.54 -22.51
N GLU A 13 -3.13 6.57 -23.20
CA GLU A 13 -1.79 6.71 -22.65
C GLU A 13 -1.45 8.16 -22.27
N ASP A 14 -2.14 9.13 -22.88
CA ASP A 14 -1.95 10.55 -22.57
C ASP A 14 -2.33 10.88 -21.13
N VAL A 15 -3.10 10.00 -20.46
CA VAL A 15 -3.35 10.06 -19.02
C VAL A 15 -2.06 10.07 -18.20
N ALA A 16 -0.99 9.44 -18.71
CA ALA A 16 0.33 9.42 -18.11
C ALA A 16 1.25 10.47 -18.74
N TYR A 17 1.30 10.55 -20.08
CA TYR A 17 2.23 11.45 -20.77
C TYR A 17 1.96 12.92 -20.47
N SER A 18 0.70 13.32 -20.31
CA SER A 18 0.36 14.70 -19.97
C SER A 18 0.76 15.12 -18.54
N LEU A 19 1.19 14.17 -17.70
CA LEU A 19 1.65 14.42 -16.33
C LEU A 19 3.18 14.54 -16.22
N MET A 20 3.93 14.10 -17.24
CA MET A 20 5.40 14.07 -17.22
C MET A 20 6.02 15.41 -16.84
N GLY A 21 5.56 16.51 -17.45
CA GLY A 21 6.08 17.85 -17.20
C GLY A 21 5.79 18.39 -15.79
N ILE A 22 4.74 17.90 -15.11
CA ILE A 22 4.40 18.33 -13.75
C ILE A 22 5.33 17.67 -12.72
N PHE A 23 5.81 16.46 -13.02
CA PHE A 23 6.73 15.72 -12.17
C PHE A 23 8.19 15.85 -12.60
N ASP A 24 8.48 16.66 -13.62
CA ASP A 24 9.82 16.84 -14.20
C ASP A 24 10.49 15.50 -14.57
N VAL A 25 9.71 14.58 -15.14
CA VAL A 25 10.17 13.27 -15.61
C VAL A 25 10.07 13.16 -17.11
N SER A 26 10.96 12.39 -17.71
CA SER A 26 10.93 12.07 -19.15
C SER A 26 10.90 10.56 -19.35
N ILE A 27 9.82 10.06 -19.96
CA ILE A 27 9.71 8.66 -20.39
C ILE A 27 9.45 8.59 -21.90
N PRO A 28 10.05 7.63 -22.65
CA PRO A 28 9.78 7.47 -24.07
C PRO A 28 8.29 7.23 -24.37
N ILE A 29 7.73 7.97 -25.32
CA ILE A 29 6.33 7.81 -25.75
C ILE A 29 6.20 6.55 -26.61
N ALA A 30 5.34 5.63 -26.18
CA ALA A 30 4.94 4.44 -26.91
C ALA A 30 3.42 4.40 -27.07
N TYR A 31 2.91 4.75 -28.24
CA TYR A 31 1.47 4.66 -28.52
C TYR A 31 1.07 3.21 -28.79
N GLY A 32 -0.05 2.78 -28.23
CA GLY A 32 -0.53 1.39 -28.28
C GLY A 32 -0.06 0.53 -27.10
N GLU A 33 0.67 1.10 -26.13
CA GLU A 33 1.07 0.38 -24.91
C GLU A 33 -0.06 0.29 -23.88
N GLY A 34 -1.10 1.13 -24.02
CA GLY A 34 -2.26 1.19 -23.15
C GLY A 34 -2.06 2.04 -21.89
N ALA A 35 -3.16 2.63 -21.41
CA ALA A 35 -3.18 3.56 -20.28
C ALA A 35 -2.45 3.06 -19.03
N GLN A 36 -2.73 1.81 -18.60
CA GLN A 36 -2.13 1.28 -17.38
C GLN A 36 -0.61 1.21 -17.50
N ARG A 37 -0.09 0.72 -18.64
CA ARG A 37 1.34 0.54 -18.86
C ARG A 37 2.08 1.88 -18.92
N ALA A 38 1.51 2.85 -19.64
CA ALA A 38 2.05 4.21 -19.65
C ALA A 38 2.07 4.82 -18.24
N PHE A 39 1.00 4.62 -17.46
CA PHE A 39 0.90 5.13 -16.09
C PHE A 39 1.86 4.46 -15.11
N PHE A 40 2.06 3.15 -15.22
CA PHE A 40 3.07 2.42 -14.45
C PHE A 40 4.48 2.94 -14.71
N ARG A 41 4.83 3.21 -15.98
CA ARG A 41 6.13 3.78 -16.34
C ARG A 41 6.30 5.18 -15.76
N LEU A 42 5.26 6.00 -15.78
CA LEU A 42 5.26 7.32 -15.15
C LEU A 42 5.50 7.21 -13.64
N VAL A 43 4.74 6.39 -12.92
CA VAL A 43 4.92 6.20 -11.47
C VAL A 43 6.33 5.70 -11.16
N GLY A 44 6.85 4.75 -11.93
CA GLY A 44 8.23 4.28 -11.80
C GLY A 44 9.27 5.39 -12.01
N ALA A 45 9.07 6.27 -12.99
CA ALA A 45 9.94 7.42 -13.20
C ALA A 45 9.86 8.45 -12.08
N ILE A 46 8.65 8.74 -11.56
CA ILE A 46 8.44 9.62 -10.40
C ILE A 46 9.21 9.09 -9.20
N MET A 47 9.17 7.79 -8.94
CA MET A 47 9.89 7.15 -7.83
C MET A 47 11.42 7.21 -7.96
N GLN A 48 11.95 7.35 -9.18
CA GLN A 48 13.39 7.49 -9.39
C GLN A 48 13.90 8.90 -9.11
N VAL A 49 13.06 9.92 -9.33
CA VAL A 49 13.43 11.34 -9.15
C VAL A 49 12.94 11.93 -7.82
N SER A 50 11.85 11.38 -7.27
CA SER A 50 11.20 11.85 -6.04
C SER A 50 11.39 10.87 -4.90
N ASN A 51 11.72 11.40 -3.73
CA ASN A 51 11.75 10.64 -2.48
C ASN A 51 10.40 10.58 -1.78
N ASP A 52 9.33 11.15 -2.37
CA ASP A 52 8.01 11.17 -1.75
C ASP A 52 7.34 9.78 -1.86
N PRO A 53 7.22 9.03 -0.74
CA PRO A 53 6.51 7.77 -0.75
C PRO A 53 5.02 7.90 -1.10
N GLY A 54 4.45 9.10 -1.00
CA GLY A 54 3.04 9.40 -1.27
C GLY A 54 2.62 9.02 -2.70
N VAL A 55 3.58 8.86 -3.63
CA VAL A 55 3.29 8.32 -4.96
C VAL A 55 2.73 6.89 -4.90
N LEU A 56 3.10 6.08 -3.91
CA LEU A 56 2.57 4.72 -3.73
C LEU A 56 1.26 4.70 -2.94
N ASN A 57 0.82 5.86 -2.44
CA ASN A 57 -0.37 6.00 -1.62
C ASN A 57 -1.59 6.19 -2.51
N TRP A 58 -2.29 5.10 -2.76
CA TRP A 58 -3.44 5.04 -3.65
C TRP A 58 -4.43 3.97 -3.18
N ALA A 59 -5.70 4.16 -3.53
CA ALA A 59 -6.80 3.22 -3.34
C ALA A 59 -7.34 2.76 -4.70
N GLY A 60 -8.03 1.63 -4.74
CA GLY A 60 -8.63 1.07 -5.95
C GLY A 60 -7.81 -0.10 -6.51
N LYS A 61 -7.80 -0.21 -7.84
CA LYS A 61 -7.24 -1.37 -8.57
C LYS A 61 -5.73 -1.25 -8.76
N PRO A 62 -4.95 -2.31 -8.45
CA PRO A 62 -3.55 -2.39 -8.86
C PRO A 62 -3.44 -2.48 -10.38
N ALA A 63 -2.33 -2.00 -10.93
CA ALA A 63 -2.02 -2.13 -12.34
C ALA A 63 -1.79 -3.60 -12.72
N GLN A 64 -2.43 -4.08 -13.80
CA GLN A 64 -2.36 -5.49 -14.22
C GLN A 64 -1.23 -5.78 -15.21
N ILE A 65 -0.11 -5.05 -15.10
CA ILE A 65 0.99 -5.10 -16.08
C ILE A 65 2.06 -6.09 -15.63
N HIS A 66 2.34 -6.10 -14.33
CA HIS A 66 3.33 -6.98 -13.72
C HIS A 66 2.60 -8.04 -12.92
N LYS A 67 2.57 -9.29 -13.40
CA LYS A 67 1.92 -10.41 -12.67
C LYS A 67 2.43 -10.57 -11.22
N LEU A 68 3.60 -9.99 -10.91
CA LEU A 68 4.29 -10.17 -9.65
C LEU A 68 4.20 -8.95 -8.71
N SER A 69 3.74 -7.77 -9.16
CA SER A 69 3.63 -6.60 -8.26
C SER A 69 2.24 -6.01 -8.24
N THR A 70 1.71 -5.87 -7.03
CA THR A 70 0.42 -5.22 -6.74
C THR A 70 0.60 -3.82 -6.15
N ALA A 71 1.84 -3.31 -6.13
CA ALA A 71 2.18 -2.06 -5.47
C ALA A 71 1.77 -0.80 -6.26
N PHE A 72 1.56 -0.92 -7.56
CA PHE A 72 1.33 0.21 -8.46
C PHE A 72 -0.15 0.43 -8.76
N PRO A 73 -0.62 1.69 -8.82
CA PRO A 73 -1.99 2.02 -9.18
C PRO A 73 -2.24 1.77 -10.66
N SER A 74 -3.47 1.35 -11.00
CA SER A 74 -3.86 1.16 -12.40
C SER A 74 -4.04 2.47 -13.19
N THR A 75 -4.51 3.54 -12.55
CA THR A 75 -4.79 4.85 -13.19
C THR A 75 -4.67 6.00 -12.18
N PRO A 76 -4.64 7.28 -12.61
CA PRO A 76 -4.71 8.41 -11.68
C PRO A 76 -5.99 8.46 -10.83
N ALA A 77 -7.08 7.83 -11.27
CA ALA A 77 -8.33 7.77 -10.51
C ALA A 77 -8.13 7.10 -9.13
N CYS A 78 -7.09 6.26 -8.99
CA CYS A 78 -6.70 5.66 -7.72
C CYS A 78 -6.24 6.67 -6.65
N TYR A 79 -6.01 7.93 -7.01
CA TYR A 79 -5.72 9.02 -6.07
C TYR A 79 -6.96 9.84 -5.70
N PHE A 80 -8.15 9.52 -6.22
CA PHE A 80 -9.37 10.24 -5.88
C PHE A 80 -9.68 10.12 -4.38
N GLY A 81 -9.93 11.25 -3.71
CA GLY A 81 -10.23 11.25 -2.28
C GLY A 81 -9.05 10.91 -1.38
N HIS A 82 -7.81 11.04 -1.87
CA HIS A 82 -6.62 10.93 -1.02
C HIS A 82 -6.71 12.00 0.08
N PRO A 83 -6.58 11.61 1.36
CA PRO A 83 -6.58 12.57 2.46
C PRO A 83 -5.40 13.53 2.23
N ASP A 84 -5.67 14.83 2.18
CA ASP A 84 -4.62 15.84 2.03
C ASP A 84 -3.84 15.91 3.34
N ASN A 85 -3.05 14.88 3.62
CA ASN A 85 -2.23 14.80 4.80
C ASN A 85 -1.05 15.73 4.55
N ASP A 86 -1.24 16.94 5.06
CA ASP A 86 -0.25 17.85 5.58
C ASP A 86 1.17 17.35 5.33
N ARG A 87 1.82 17.95 4.31
CA ARG A 87 3.21 17.70 3.88
C ARG A 87 4.25 17.94 4.99
N SER A 88 3.80 18.18 6.23
CA SER A 88 4.53 18.71 7.38
C SER A 88 5.44 17.71 8.09
N LEU A 89 5.35 16.41 7.80
CA LEU A 89 6.25 15.39 8.38
C LEU A 89 7.08 14.65 7.33
N ALA A 90 7.23 15.22 6.13
CA ALA A 90 8.27 14.81 5.20
C ALA A 90 9.64 15.20 5.79
N VAL A 91 10.08 14.46 6.80
CA VAL A 91 11.48 14.44 7.17
C VAL A 91 12.22 13.90 5.96
N ASP A 92 13.25 14.65 5.58
CA ASP A 92 14.18 14.58 4.45
C ASP A 92 14.97 13.25 4.35
N GLU A 93 14.39 12.14 4.83
CA GLU A 93 14.98 10.82 4.76
C GLU A 93 14.70 10.23 3.38
N LYS A 94 15.76 10.18 2.57
CA LYS A 94 15.77 9.43 1.30
C LYS A 94 15.36 8.00 1.59
N ARG A 95 14.21 7.59 1.05
CA ARG A 95 13.78 6.19 1.06
C ARG A 95 14.05 5.59 -0.28
N GLU A 96 14.83 4.51 -0.26
CA GLU A 96 15.13 3.79 -1.48
C GLU A 96 13.97 2.84 -1.81
N PHE A 97 13.38 3.05 -2.99
CA PHE A 97 12.46 2.10 -3.59
C PHE A 97 13.19 1.38 -4.72
N ALA A 98 13.06 0.07 -4.80
CA ALA A 98 13.68 -0.71 -5.87
C ALA A 98 12.66 -1.64 -6.51
N LEU A 99 12.35 -1.42 -7.79
CA LEU A 99 11.61 -2.40 -8.57
C LEU A 99 12.53 -3.56 -8.92
N THR A 100 12.19 -4.76 -8.46
CA THR A 100 12.96 -5.98 -8.69
C THR A 100 12.13 -6.99 -9.50
N ASN A 101 12.75 -8.07 -9.97
CA ASN A 101 12.02 -9.18 -10.60
C ASN A 101 11.04 -9.90 -9.65
N ARG A 102 11.07 -9.63 -8.34
CA ARG A 102 10.08 -10.11 -7.36
C ARG A 102 8.94 -9.13 -7.10
N GLY A 103 9.02 -7.91 -7.62
CA GLY A 103 8.10 -6.82 -7.33
C GLY A 103 8.79 -5.64 -6.66
N LEU A 104 8.00 -4.75 -6.05
CA LEU A 104 8.51 -3.53 -5.45
C LEU A 104 9.10 -3.81 -4.07
N ARG A 105 10.41 -3.56 -3.92
CA ARG A 105 11.10 -3.58 -2.62
C ARG A 105 10.95 -2.22 -1.93
N ILE A 106 10.37 -2.22 -0.74
CA ILE A 106 10.09 -1.02 0.07
C ILE A 106 10.18 -1.32 1.57
N ASP A 107 10.65 -0.34 2.34
CA ASP A 107 10.67 -0.40 3.80
C ASP A 107 9.36 0.13 4.39
N LEU A 108 8.63 -0.77 5.05
CA LEU A 108 7.33 -0.48 5.65
C LEU A 108 7.35 -0.77 7.15
N LEU A 109 6.61 0.04 7.91
CA LEU A 109 6.24 -0.31 9.27
C LEU A 109 5.02 -1.24 9.20
N LEU A 110 5.20 -2.52 9.50
CA LEU A 110 4.12 -3.51 9.46
C LEU A 110 3.43 -3.63 10.81
N ILE A 111 2.16 -3.22 10.88
CA ILE A 111 1.30 -3.48 12.02
C ILE A 111 0.45 -4.72 11.71
N PRO A 112 0.66 -5.86 12.39
CA PRO A 112 -0.17 -7.04 12.19
C PRO A 112 -1.62 -6.77 12.60
N VAL A 113 -2.56 -7.20 11.76
CA VAL A 113 -3.99 -7.07 12.00
C VAL A 113 -4.72 -8.38 11.75
N ASP A 114 -5.70 -8.65 12.60
CA ASP A 114 -6.56 -9.82 12.50
C ASP A 114 -7.90 -9.44 11.89
N LEU A 115 -8.38 -10.28 10.97
CA LEU A 115 -9.72 -10.17 10.39
C LEU A 115 -10.75 -10.64 11.43
N VAL A 116 -11.60 -9.73 11.90
CA VAL A 116 -12.58 -10.00 12.97
C VAL A 116 -13.95 -10.35 12.41
N THR A 117 -14.45 -9.56 11.47
CA THR A 117 -15.80 -9.72 10.92
C THR A 117 -15.79 -9.34 9.45
N ARG A 118 -16.57 -10.07 8.66
CA ARG A 118 -16.83 -9.78 7.25
C ARG A 118 -18.34 -9.66 7.06
N LEU A 119 -18.78 -8.52 6.56
CA LEU A 119 -20.16 -8.31 6.14
C LEU A 119 -20.21 -8.61 4.65
N ILE A 120 -20.66 -9.83 4.31
CA ILE A 120 -20.93 -10.20 2.92
C ILE A 120 -22.15 -9.38 2.50
N PRO A 121 -22.07 -8.58 1.43
CA PRO A 121 -23.20 -7.82 0.94
C PRO A 121 -24.34 -8.73 0.50
N PRO A 122 -25.61 -8.25 0.53
CA PRO A 122 -26.70 -8.92 -0.18
C PRO A 122 -26.37 -9.02 -1.67
N ALA A 123 -26.96 -10.00 -2.38
CA ALA A 123 -26.63 -10.37 -3.76
C ALA A 123 -26.67 -9.23 -4.81
N THR A 124 -27.23 -8.07 -4.46
CA THR A 124 -27.26 -6.85 -5.26
C THR A 124 -26.06 -5.92 -5.07
N SER A 125 -25.17 -6.17 -4.11
CA SER A 125 -23.98 -5.35 -3.85
C SER A 125 -22.69 -6.12 -4.12
N ILE A 126 -21.77 -5.46 -4.84
CA ILE A 126 -20.44 -5.95 -5.24
C ILE A 126 -19.39 -5.59 -4.15
N GLN A 127 -19.81 -5.07 -2.99
CA GLN A 127 -18.91 -4.49 -2.00
C GLN A 127 -18.82 -5.34 -0.75
N ASP A 128 -17.63 -5.87 -0.51
CA ASP A 128 -17.29 -6.63 0.68
C ASP A 128 -16.72 -5.68 1.73
N ARG A 129 -17.21 -5.81 2.97
CA ARG A 129 -16.74 -4.97 4.08
C ARG A 129 -16.10 -5.87 5.13
N ALA A 130 -14.85 -5.57 5.47
CA ALA A 130 -14.08 -6.32 6.45
C ALA A 130 -13.64 -5.41 7.60
N THR A 131 -13.81 -5.89 8.82
CA THR A 131 -13.34 -5.21 10.03
C THR A 131 -12.09 -5.92 10.54
N PHE A 132 -11.03 -5.14 10.70
CA PHE A 132 -9.73 -5.57 11.19
C PHE A 132 -9.46 -5.00 12.58
N ARG A 133 -8.74 -5.77 13.40
CA ARG A 133 -8.31 -5.36 14.74
C ARG A 133 -6.82 -5.56 14.89
N CYS A 134 -6.15 -4.62 15.53
CA CYS A 134 -4.78 -4.79 15.98
C CYS A 134 -4.76 -5.17 17.46
N ASN A 135 -4.03 -6.22 17.80
CA ASN A 135 -3.86 -6.67 19.19
C ASN A 135 -2.64 -6.05 19.89
N LEU A 136 -1.88 -5.21 19.20
CA LEU A 136 -0.75 -4.49 19.81
C LEU A 136 -1.25 -3.31 20.63
N ASN A 137 -1.02 -3.36 21.94
CA ASN A 137 -1.43 -2.33 22.89
C ASN A 137 -0.95 -0.92 22.55
N ALA A 138 0.17 -0.79 21.83
CA ALA A 138 0.73 0.50 21.42
C ALA A 138 -0.18 1.27 20.43
N PHE A 139 -0.93 0.57 19.58
CA PHE A 139 -1.71 1.21 18.51
C PHE A 139 -3.21 1.29 18.78
N LYS A 140 -3.75 0.45 19.70
CA LYS A 140 -5.17 0.44 20.13
C LYS A 140 -6.20 0.46 18.97
N ILE A 141 -5.90 -0.15 17.82
CA ILE A 141 -6.83 -0.22 16.69
C ILE A 141 -7.89 -1.28 16.96
N SER A 142 -9.05 -0.88 17.48
CA SER A 142 -10.10 -1.79 17.96
C SER A 142 -11.06 -2.30 16.88
N GLY A 143 -11.18 -1.61 15.74
CA GLY A 143 -12.09 -2.01 14.66
C GLY A 143 -11.98 -1.12 13.42
N LEU A 144 -10.93 -1.31 12.63
CA LEU A 144 -10.73 -0.63 11.37
C LEU A 144 -11.55 -1.31 10.27
N THR A 145 -12.57 -0.61 9.77
CA THR A 145 -13.46 -1.14 8.73
C THR A 145 -12.96 -0.71 7.35
N ILE A 146 -12.73 -1.68 6.48
CA ILE A 146 -12.17 -1.49 5.16
C ILE A 146 -13.15 -2.05 4.12
N ASP A 147 -13.51 -1.21 3.16
CA ASP A 147 -14.35 -1.58 2.03
C ASP A 147 -13.47 -2.01 0.85
N GLY A 148 -13.77 -3.16 0.26
CA GLY A 148 -13.04 -3.73 -0.88
C GLY A 148 -13.94 -4.59 -1.77
N PRO A 149 -13.50 -4.94 -2.99
CA PRO A 149 -14.30 -5.76 -3.90
C PRO A 149 -14.33 -7.24 -3.49
N SER A 150 -13.28 -7.75 -2.84
CA SER A 150 -13.24 -9.12 -2.35
C SER A 150 -12.12 -9.33 -1.32
N PHE A 151 -12.46 -9.80 -0.12
CA PHE A 151 -11.48 -10.34 0.81
C PHE A 151 -11.42 -11.87 0.69
N PRO A 152 -10.22 -12.50 0.63
CA PRO A 152 -10.09 -13.95 0.60
C PRO A 152 -10.85 -14.62 1.76
N VAL A 153 -11.57 -15.69 1.45
CA VAL A 153 -12.52 -16.38 2.36
C VAL A 153 -11.80 -16.99 3.57
N LEU A 154 -12.37 -16.81 4.77
CA LEU A 154 -12.14 -17.70 5.92
C LEU A 154 -12.75 -19.05 5.57
N GLU A 155 -11.95 -20.11 5.50
CA GLU A 155 -12.50 -21.43 5.25
C GLU A 155 -13.55 -21.80 6.31
N ARG A 156 -14.51 -22.64 5.92
CA ARG A 156 -15.52 -23.22 6.84
C ARG A 156 -14.90 -23.91 8.07
N THR A 157 -13.61 -24.20 8.04
CA THR A 157 -12.80 -24.78 9.13
C THR A 157 -12.33 -23.77 10.19
N GLY A 158 -12.68 -22.48 10.05
CA GLY A 158 -12.40 -21.45 11.06
C GLY A 158 -10.96 -20.94 11.11
N THR A 159 -10.05 -21.45 10.27
CA THR A 159 -8.66 -21.00 10.22
C THR A 159 -8.42 -20.07 9.04
N ASN A 160 -8.04 -18.82 9.33
CA ASN A 160 -7.67 -17.86 8.30
C ASN A 160 -6.35 -18.29 7.64
N ARG A 161 -6.40 -18.66 6.36
CA ARG A 161 -5.22 -19.02 5.55
C ARG A 161 -4.31 -17.84 5.25
N TYR A 162 -4.76 -16.61 5.46
CA TYR A 162 -4.00 -15.41 5.17
C TYR A 162 -3.60 -14.68 6.45
N ALA A 163 -2.39 -14.12 6.44
CA ALA A 163 -1.95 -13.12 7.39
C ALA A 163 -2.20 -11.74 6.79
N TYR A 164 -2.71 -10.81 7.60
CA TYR A 164 -2.94 -9.43 7.19
C TYR A 164 -2.04 -8.50 8.00
N SER A 165 -1.57 -7.42 7.38
CA SER A 165 -0.80 -6.39 8.04
C SER A 165 -1.06 -5.03 7.40
N LEU A 166 -1.08 -4.00 8.22
CA LEU A 166 -1.12 -2.62 7.77
C LEU A 166 0.32 -2.15 7.54
N GLY A 167 0.68 -1.88 6.28
CA GLY A 167 1.96 -1.28 5.92
C GLY A 167 1.85 0.23 5.98
N ILE A 168 2.49 0.85 6.98
CA ILE A 168 2.50 2.30 7.15
C ILE A 168 3.73 2.90 6.50
N ILE A 169 3.54 4.05 5.87
CA ILE A 169 4.61 4.75 5.18
C ILE A 169 4.84 6.15 5.70
N ASN A 170 3.87 6.82 6.31
CA ASN A 170 4.09 8.15 6.86
C ASN A 170 4.73 8.11 8.28
N TYR A 171 5.71 7.23 8.52
CA TYR A 171 6.54 7.24 9.73
C TYR A 171 7.76 8.14 9.56
N THR A 172 8.43 8.53 10.64
CA THR A 172 9.72 9.25 10.61
C THR A 172 10.72 8.53 11.51
N MET A 173 12.01 8.55 11.20
CA MET A 173 13.02 7.98 12.09
C MET A 173 13.61 9.06 12.99
N ILE A 174 13.85 8.72 14.26
CA ILE A 174 14.58 9.60 15.17
C ILE A 174 16.06 9.54 14.81
N GLN A 175 16.68 10.69 14.61
CA GLN A 175 18.14 10.81 14.55
C GLN A 175 18.70 10.66 15.99
N GLY A 176 19.05 9.43 16.38
CA GLY A 176 19.55 9.11 17.71
C GLY A 176 19.91 7.62 17.89
N GLU A 177 20.31 7.23 19.11
CA GLU A 177 20.69 5.83 19.43
C GLU A 177 19.52 4.86 19.32
N SER A 178 18.32 5.27 19.78
CA SER A 178 17.09 4.52 19.60
C SER A 178 16.54 4.79 18.20
N LYS A 179 17.01 4.02 17.22
CA LYS A 179 16.57 4.09 15.82
C LYS A 179 15.13 3.54 15.64
N ASP A 180 14.20 3.98 16.47
CA ASP A 180 12.80 3.57 16.48
C ASP A 180 11.97 4.53 15.62
N PRO A 181 11.02 4.01 14.80
CA PRO A 181 10.13 4.84 14.00
C PRO A 181 9.06 5.54 14.86
N ILE A 182 8.81 6.82 14.56
CA ILE A 182 7.71 7.61 15.09
C ILE A 182 6.58 7.66 14.06
N LEU A 183 5.36 7.47 14.54
CA LEU A 183 4.14 7.65 13.76
C LEU A 183 3.42 8.94 14.16
N PRO A 184 2.89 9.71 13.20
CA PRO A 184 1.99 10.82 13.48
C PRO A 184 0.63 10.32 13.97
N LYS A 185 -0.15 11.25 14.53
CA LYS A 185 -1.54 11.01 14.92
C LYS A 185 -2.36 10.33 13.83
N SER A 186 -2.39 10.93 12.63
CA SER A 186 -3.15 10.38 11.51
C SER A 186 -2.25 9.56 10.59
N CYS A 187 -2.44 8.25 10.59
CA CYS A 187 -1.66 7.31 9.80
C CYS A 187 -2.38 6.97 8.50
N ILE A 188 -1.62 6.81 7.41
CA ILE A 188 -2.11 6.21 6.17
C ILE A 188 -1.43 4.86 5.98
N ALA A 189 -2.23 3.84 5.68
CA ALA A 189 -1.74 2.47 5.58
C ALA A 189 -2.18 1.77 4.30
N TYR A 190 -1.41 0.75 3.92
CA TYR A 190 -1.82 -0.26 2.95
C TYR A 190 -2.27 -1.50 3.68
N LEU A 191 -3.38 -2.08 3.25
CA LEU A 191 -3.72 -3.43 3.67
C LEU A 191 -2.90 -4.41 2.83
N LEU A 192 -1.99 -5.11 3.49
CA LEU A 192 -1.17 -6.16 2.89
C LEU A 192 -1.71 -7.52 3.34
N MET A 193 -1.71 -8.47 2.41
CA MET A 193 -2.04 -9.86 2.67
C MET A 193 -0.90 -10.78 2.24
N GLN A 194 -0.70 -11.85 2.99
CA GLN A 194 0.26 -12.91 2.67
C GLN A 194 -0.41 -14.25 2.98
N LEU A 195 -0.18 -15.27 2.16
CA LEU A 195 -0.67 -16.61 2.50
C LEU A 195 0.23 -17.17 3.64
N LYS A 196 -0.39 -17.78 4.65
CA LYS A 196 0.34 -18.40 5.75
C LYS A 196 1.03 -19.65 5.21
N GLY A 197 2.36 -19.66 5.25
CA GLY A 197 3.14 -20.85 4.92
C GLY A 197 2.73 -22.03 5.80
N THR A 198 2.53 -23.20 5.20
CA THR A 198 2.32 -24.45 5.93
C THR A 198 3.61 -24.85 6.66
N ARG A 199 3.66 -24.48 7.95
CA ARG A 199 4.43 -25.06 9.08
C ARG A 199 5.95 -24.81 9.21
N THR A 200 6.29 -24.56 10.47
CA THR A 200 7.49 -24.95 11.25
C THR A 200 8.86 -24.51 10.75
N PHE A 201 9.52 -23.72 11.60
CA PHE A 201 10.97 -23.56 11.66
C PHE A 201 11.69 -24.89 11.51
N SER A 202 12.20 -25.20 10.31
CA SER A 202 13.41 -25.99 10.15
C SER A 202 14.31 -25.28 9.14
N LYS A 203 15.54 -25.01 9.59
CA LYS A 203 16.64 -24.57 8.73
C LYS A 203 16.81 -25.63 7.61
N MET A 204 17.09 -25.17 6.40
CA MET A 204 17.28 -25.97 5.17
C MET A 204 16.00 -26.45 4.47
N ALA A 205 15.25 -25.50 3.94
CA ALA A 205 14.72 -25.59 2.58
C ALA A 205 14.54 -24.15 2.10
N LEU A 206 14.84 -23.86 0.84
CA LEU A 206 14.55 -22.58 0.20
C LEU A 206 13.03 -22.38 0.17
N SER A 207 12.53 -21.86 1.30
CA SER A 207 11.16 -21.48 1.56
C SER A 207 10.78 -20.39 0.56
N VAL A 208 9.80 -20.67 -0.28
CA VAL A 208 9.02 -19.66 -1.00
C VAL A 208 8.33 -18.80 0.08
N CYS A 209 9.05 -17.82 0.63
CA CYS A 209 8.45 -16.73 1.38
C CYS A 209 7.54 -16.02 0.37
N GLN A 210 6.23 -16.23 0.51
CA GLN A 210 5.24 -15.65 -0.39
C GLN A 210 5.30 -14.13 -0.24
N ASP A 211 5.53 -13.39 -1.33
CA ASP A 211 5.59 -11.94 -1.27
C ASP A 211 4.26 -11.35 -0.78
N TRP A 212 4.32 -10.18 -0.14
CA TRP A 212 3.11 -9.48 0.30
C TRP A 212 2.31 -9.03 -0.92
N LYS A 213 0.99 -9.00 -0.81
CA LYS A 213 0.13 -8.43 -1.84
C LYS A 213 -0.66 -7.28 -1.25
N LYS A 214 -0.63 -6.13 -1.92
CA LYS A 214 -1.51 -5.01 -1.58
C LYS A 214 -2.94 -5.39 -1.97
N VAL A 215 -3.83 -5.37 -0.99
CA VAL A 215 -5.25 -5.66 -1.18
C VAL A 215 -5.93 -4.46 -1.83
N GLU A 216 -6.75 -4.73 -2.85
CA GLU A 216 -7.59 -3.71 -3.47
C GLU A 216 -8.61 -3.17 -2.46
N THR A 217 -8.67 -1.86 -2.32
CA THR A 217 -9.55 -1.16 -1.38
C THR A 217 -10.29 -0.05 -2.10
N LYS A 218 -11.52 0.25 -1.73
CA LYS A 218 -12.30 1.31 -2.39
C LYS A 218 -11.86 2.71 -1.95
N THR A 219 -11.45 2.82 -0.70
CA THR A 219 -11.05 4.08 -0.05
C THR A 219 -9.67 3.94 0.56
N PHE A 220 -9.02 5.07 0.80
CA PHE A 220 -7.79 5.13 1.58
C PHE A 220 -8.03 4.57 2.98
N ILE A 221 -7.06 3.83 3.49
CA ILE A 221 -7.09 3.35 4.87
C ILE A 221 -6.39 4.40 5.72
N THR A 222 -7.17 5.09 6.52
CA THR A 222 -6.69 6.05 7.52
C THR A 222 -7.17 5.64 8.89
N PHE A 223 -6.35 5.90 9.90
CA PHE A 223 -6.74 5.73 11.30
C PHE A 223 -5.92 6.66 12.18
N ASP A 224 -6.53 7.06 13.29
CA ASP A 224 -5.88 7.92 14.26
C ASP A 224 -5.33 7.12 15.43
N LEU A 225 -4.10 7.47 15.82
CA LEU A 225 -3.44 6.97 17.01
C LEU A 225 -3.85 7.81 18.23
N PRO A 226 -3.84 7.22 19.44
CA PRO A 226 -4.31 7.88 20.65
C PRO A 226 -3.42 9.06 21.10
N GLN A 227 -2.18 9.13 20.62
CA GLN A 227 -1.21 10.19 20.92
C GLN A 227 -0.86 10.93 19.64
N ASP A 228 -0.45 12.19 19.77
CA ASP A 228 -0.05 13.00 18.61
C ASP A 228 1.19 12.43 17.90
N TYR A 229 2.05 11.76 18.67
CA TYR A 229 3.16 10.96 18.17
C TYR A 229 3.23 9.64 18.93
N THR A 230 3.40 8.52 18.22
CA THR A 230 3.55 7.19 18.83
C THR A 230 4.88 6.57 18.39
N VAL A 231 5.72 6.21 19.35
CA VAL A 231 6.97 5.47 19.07
C VAL A 231 6.63 4.00 18.85
N ALA A 232 6.93 3.50 17.66
CA ALA A 232 6.79 2.10 17.31
C ALA A 232 8.12 1.37 17.48
N LYS A 233 8.08 0.09 17.86
CA LYS A 233 9.29 -0.73 17.98
C LYS A 233 9.94 -0.91 16.62
N ARG A 234 11.27 -0.74 16.53
CA ARG A 234 12.06 -1.01 15.32
C ARG A 234 11.83 -2.41 14.73
N SER A 235 11.47 -3.41 15.53
CA SER A 235 11.16 -4.77 15.06
C SER A 235 9.98 -4.85 14.08
N LEU A 236 9.13 -3.81 14.03
CA LEU A 236 8.00 -3.72 13.10
C LEU A 236 8.41 -3.10 11.75
N LEU A 237 9.56 -2.43 11.69
CA LEU A 237 10.10 -1.86 10.46
C LEU A 237 10.81 -2.98 9.69
N THR A 238 10.31 -3.30 8.50
CA THR A 238 10.84 -4.38 7.68
C THR A 238 10.78 -4.05 6.20
N THR A 239 11.78 -4.51 5.48
CA THR A 239 11.79 -4.50 4.02
C THR A 239 10.87 -5.59 3.50
N VAL A 240 9.96 -5.24 2.59
CA VAL A 240 9.02 -6.18 1.96
C VAL A 240 9.06 -6.09 0.45
N TRP A 241 8.55 -7.13 -0.20
CA TRP A 241 8.25 -7.17 -1.63
C TRP A 241 6.72 -7.19 -1.82
N ILE A 242 6.21 -6.33 -2.71
CA ILE A 242 4.78 -6.14 -3.02
C ILE A 242 4.48 -6.21 -4.52
#